data_AF-O31353-F1
#
_entry.id   AF-O31353-F1
#
_cell.length_a   1.000
_cell.length_b   1.000
_cell.length_c   1.000
_cell.angle_alpha   90.00
_cell.angle_beta   90.00
_cell.angle_gamma   90.00
#
_symmetry.space_group_name_H-M   'P 1'
#
loop_
_entity.id
_entity.type
_entity.pdbx_description
1 polymer ?
#
loop_
_entity_poly.entity_id
_entity_poly.type
_entity_poly.pdbx_seq_one_letter_code
_entity_poly.pdbx_strand_id
1 'polypeptide(L)'
;SFSSDLKELTQIIEAGINHKGFSLINVFSPCVTYNKVNTYDWFKENLTKLSTVEGYDPSNRMMAMQTLMENNGLVTGLIYQNTAQPSYQELVKGYSEKPLVQSDLNMDQKMFDELVAEFM
;
A
#
# COMPACT_ATOMS: atom_id res chain seq x y z
N SER A 1 4.47 -10.01 4.59
CA SER A 1 5.52 -9.72 5.60
C SER A 1 5.24 -10.52 6.87
N PHE A 2 6.23 -10.74 7.75
CA PHE A 2 6.08 -11.53 8.98
C PHE A 2 6.54 -10.76 10.21
N SER A 3 5.75 -10.79 11.28
CA SER A 3 6.00 -9.97 12.48
C SER A 3 7.31 -10.28 13.22
N SER A 4 7.85 -11.50 13.09
CA SER A 4 9.14 -11.85 13.71
C SER A 4 10.36 -11.50 12.86
N ASP A 5 10.19 -11.17 11.57
CA ASP A 5 11.26 -10.66 10.71
C ASP A 5 11.20 -9.12 10.68
N LEU A 6 11.70 -8.50 11.76
CA LEU A 6 11.65 -7.05 11.93
C LEU A 6 12.37 -6.29 10.80
N LYS A 7 13.46 -6.86 10.26
CA LYS A 7 14.24 -6.22 9.20
C LYS A 7 13.42 -6.12 7.92
N GLU A 8 12.87 -7.25 7.45
CA GLU A 8 12.05 -7.25 6.23
C GLU A 8 10.76 -6.45 6.44
N LEU A 9 10.12 -6.55 7.60
CA LEU A 9 8.91 -5.78 7.92
C LEU A 9 9.15 -4.27 7.84
N THR A 10 10.25 -3.78 8.42
CA THR A 10 10.62 -2.36 8.37
C THR A 10 10.83 -1.91 6.93
N GLN A 11 11.58 -2.68 6.13
CA GLN A 11 11.84 -2.38 4.72
C GLN A 11 10.54 -2.30 3.89
N ILE A 12 9.59 -3.22 4.11
CA ILE A 12 8.32 -3.21 3.39
C ILE A 12 7.43 -2.03 3.82
N ILE A 13 7.43 -1.67 5.10
CA ILE A 13 6.70 -0.49 5.59
C ILE A 13 7.28 0.79 4.97
N GLU A 14 8.60 0.95 4.99
CA GLU A 14 9.28 2.10 4.37
C GLU A 14 8.97 2.18 2.87
N ALA A 15 9.05 1.06 2.15
CA ALA A 15 8.71 1.00 0.73
C ALA A 15 7.24 1.39 0.48
N GLY A 16 6.32 0.93 1.34
CA GLY A 16 4.90 1.27 1.24
C GLY A 16 4.59 2.74 1.50
N ILE A 17 5.28 3.38 2.45
CA ILE A 17 5.16 4.82 2.74
C ILE A 17 5.71 5.65 1.57
N ASN A 18 6.84 5.24 1.00
CA ASN A 18 7.49 5.96 -0.08
C ASN A 18 6.80 5.78 -1.45
N HIS A 19 5.95 4.75 -1.59
CA HIS A 19 5.21 4.51 -2.82
C HIS A 19 4.19 5.62 -3.10
N LYS A 20 4.23 6.18 -4.31
CA LYS A 20 3.31 7.23 -4.78
C LYS A 20 2.00 6.61 -5.27
N GLY A 21 1.19 6.16 -4.33
CA GLY A 21 -0.07 5.50 -4.66
C GLY A 21 -0.64 4.76 -3.45
N PHE A 22 -1.52 3.81 -3.74
CA PHE A 22 -2.07 2.93 -2.72
C PHE A 22 -1.10 1.78 -2.41
N SER A 23 -0.78 1.59 -1.13
CA SER A 23 0.07 0.51 -0.64
C SER A 23 -0.71 -0.40 0.30
N LEU A 24 -0.70 -1.71 0.03
CA LEU A 24 -1.25 -2.73 0.92
C LEU A 24 -0.11 -3.57 1.51
N ILE A 25 0.00 -3.59 2.84
CA ILE A 25 0.98 -4.41 3.55
C ILE A 25 0.24 -5.42 4.40
N ASN A 26 0.30 -6.69 3.99
CA ASN A 26 -0.18 -7.80 4.81
C ASN A 26 0.94 -8.33 5.72
N VAL A 27 0.66 -8.42 7.02
CA VAL A 27 1.61 -8.88 8.04
C VAL A 27 1.05 -10.13 8.71
N PHE A 28 1.70 -11.26 8.52
CA PHE A 28 1.44 -12.46 9.31
C PHE A 28 1.89 -12.21 10.75
N SER A 29 0.95 -12.24 11.69
CA SER A 29 1.21 -12.01 13.11
C SER A 29 0.53 -13.10 13.94
N PRO A 30 1.29 -14.08 14.45
CA PRO A 30 0.72 -15.19 15.20
C PRO A 30 0.07 -14.74 16.51
N CYS A 31 -1.19 -15.11 16.71
CA CYS A 31 -1.89 -14.92 17.98
C CYS A 31 -1.59 -16.06 18.94
N VAL A 32 -0.59 -15.88 19.80
CA VAL A 32 -0.10 -16.91 20.74
C VAL A 32 -1.16 -17.44 21.70
N THR A 33 -2.19 -16.66 22.01
CA THR A 33 -3.24 -17.03 22.96
C THR A 33 -4.24 -18.00 22.35
N TYR A 34 -4.78 -17.70 21.17
CA TYR A 34 -5.95 -18.40 20.62
C TYR A 34 -5.64 -19.27 19.40
N ASN A 35 -4.71 -18.86 18.52
CA ASN A 35 -4.39 -19.64 17.33
C ASN A 35 -3.19 -20.55 17.59
N LYS A 36 -3.46 -21.84 17.83
CA LYS A 36 -2.44 -22.87 18.09
C LYS A 36 -1.97 -23.59 16.83
N VAL A 37 -2.56 -23.30 15.66
CA VAL A 37 -2.21 -23.94 14.39
C VAL A 37 -1.19 -23.09 13.65
N ASN A 38 -1.48 -21.81 13.39
CA ASN A 38 -0.56 -20.91 12.70
C ASN A 38 0.38 -20.21 13.70
N THR A 39 1.28 -21.00 14.30
CA THR A 39 2.29 -20.53 15.24
C THR A 39 3.47 -19.87 14.52
N TYR A 40 4.39 -19.27 15.29
CA TYR A 40 5.62 -18.71 14.74
C TYR A 40 6.43 -19.74 13.95
N ASP A 41 6.59 -20.95 14.47
CA ASP A 41 7.38 -21.99 13.82
C ASP A 41 6.71 -22.48 12.54
N TRP A 42 5.38 -22.67 12.59
CA TRP A 42 4.61 -23.01 11.39
C TRP A 42 4.80 -21.98 10.28
N PHE A 43 4.72 -20.68 10.58
CA PHE A 43 4.95 -19.65 9.57
C PHE A 43 6.39 -19.63 9.05
N LYS A 44 7.40 -19.85 9.90
CA LYS A 44 8.81 -19.91 9.44
C LYS A 44 9.05 -21.05 8.46
N GLU A 45 8.36 -22.17 8.63
CA GLU A 45 8.48 -23.34 7.75
C GLU A 45 7.69 -23.20 6.44
N ASN A 46 6.59 -22.44 6.46
CA ASN A 46 5.64 -22.37 5.34
C ASN A 46 5.72 -21.07 4.53
N LEU A 47 6.43 -20.05 5.01
CA LEU A 47 6.59 -18.79 4.29
C LEU A 47 7.76 -18.83 3.29
N THR A 48 7.47 -18.52 2.04
CA THR A 48 8.47 -18.35 0.99
C THR A 48 8.89 -16.89 0.88
N LYS A 49 10.19 -16.61 0.98
CA LYS A 49 10.73 -15.26 0.73
C LYS A 49 10.85 -15.01 -0.77
N LEU A 50 10.24 -13.96 -1.27
CA LEU A 50 10.33 -13.61 -2.70
C LEU A 50 11.76 -13.27 -3.12
N SER A 51 12.60 -12.79 -2.20
CA SER A 51 14.02 -12.51 -2.45
C SER A 51 14.85 -13.76 -2.75
N THR A 52 14.34 -14.97 -2.45
CA THR A 52 15.00 -16.23 -2.78
C THR A 52 14.47 -16.87 -4.06
N VAL A 53 13.43 -16.31 -4.67
CA VAL A 53 12.86 -16.80 -5.93
C VAL A 53 13.67 -16.22 -7.09
N GLU A 54 14.37 -17.09 -7.83
CA GLU A 54 15.21 -16.68 -8.94
C GLU A 54 14.38 -16.04 -10.07
N GLY A 55 14.83 -14.88 -10.56
CA GLY A 55 14.17 -14.15 -11.64
C GLY A 55 12.85 -13.47 -11.25
N TYR A 56 12.53 -13.37 -9.95
CA TYR A 56 11.32 -12.69 -9.51
C TYR A 56 11.35 -11.18 -9.80
N ASP A 57 10.35 -10.71 -10.53
CA ASP A 57 10.18 -9.30 -10.91
C ASP A 57 8.88 -8.72 -10.30
N PRO A 58 8.98 -7.82 -9.31
CA PRO A 58 7.81 -7.22 -8.68
C PRO A 58 7.05 -6.23 -9.58
N SER A 59 7.56 -5.88 -10.76
CA SER A 59 6.82 -5.07 -11.75
C SER A 59 5.88 -5.92 -12.63
N ASN A 60 6.06 -7.25 -12.63
CA ASN A 60 5.25 -8.16 -13.43
C ASN A 60 4.05 -8.69 -12.64
N ARG A 61 2.87 -8.11 -12.91
CA ARG A 61 1.62 -8.48 -12.23
C ARG A 61 1.25 -9.95 -12.39
N MET A 62 1.51 -10.56 -13.55
CA MET A 62 1.17 -11.97 -13.79
C MET A 62 2.07 -12.89 -12.97
N MET A 63 3.37 -12.61 -12.95
CA MET A 63 4.33 -13.35 -12.12
C MET A 63 4.00 -13.25 -10.63
N ALA A 64 3.62 -12.06 -10.16
CA ALA A 64 3.18 -11.84 -8.78
C ALA A 64 1.98 -12.72 -8.42
N MET A 65 0.94 -12.75 -9.27
CA MET A 65 -0.26 -13.56 -9.04
C MET A 65 0.03 -15.05 -9.10
N GLN A 66 0.82 -15.51 -10.07
CA GLN A 66 1.23 -16.91 -10.19
C GLN A 66 2.00 -17.36 -8.94
N THR A 67 2.98 -16.56 -8.49
CA THR A 67 3.79 -16.89 -7.31
C THR A 67 2.93 -16.98 -6.05
N LEU A 68 1.94 -16.10 -5.89
CA LEU A 68 0.97 -16.18 -4.80
C LEU A 68 0.16 -17.48 -4.85
N MET A 69 -0.33 -17.87 -6.02
CA MET A 69 -1.12 -19.10 -6.18
C MET A 69 -0.30 -20.36 -5.87
N GLU A 70 0.93 -20.44 -6.40
CA GLU A 70 1.83 -21.58 -6.18
C GLU A 70 2.22 -21.76 -4.70
N ASN A 71 2.29 -20.67 -3.94
CA ASN A 71 2.65 -20.66 -2.53
C ASN A 71 1.43 -20.53 -1.60
N ASN A 72 0.19 -20.70 -2.09
CA ASN A 72 -1.05 -20.54 -1.31
C ASN A 72 -1.14 -19.20 -0.54
N GLY A 73 -0.56 -18.13 -1.10
CA GLY A 73 -0.48 -16.80 -0.49
C GLY A 73 0.55 -16.65 0.64
N LEU A 74 1.31 -17.70 0.96
CA LEU A 74 2.30 -17.74 2.04
C LEU A 74 3.66 -17.24 1.55
N VAL A 75 3.70 -15.97 1.13
CA VAL A 75 4.93 -15.32 0.67
C VAL A 75 5.25 -14.07 1.48
N THR A 76 6.53 -13.72 1.54
CA THR A 76 6.99 -12.45 2.12
C THR A 76 7.94 -11.70 1.20
N GLY A 77 8.06 -10.38 1.41
CA GLY A 77 8.72 -9.45 0.49
C GLY A 77 7.74 -8.59 -0.31
N LEU A 78 8.28 -7.85 -1.28
CA LEU A 78 7.52 -6.97 -2.17
C LEU A 78 6.88 -7.82 -3.29
N ILE A 79 5.57 -8.04 -3.19
CA ILE A 79 4.83 -8.90 -4.14
C ILE A 79 4.61 -8.20 -5.49
N TYR A 80 4.22 -6.93 -5.46
CA TYR A 80 3.95 -6.19 -6.68
C TYR A 80 4.10 -4.69 -6.44
N GLN A 81 4.66 -3.99 -7.43
CA GLN A 81 4.76 -2.55 -7.43
C GLN A 81 4.58 -2.00 -8.85
N ASN A 82 3.63 -1.07 -9.01
CA ASN A 82 3.46 -0.31 -10.23
C ASN A 82 3.84 1.16 -10.01
N THR A 83 4.99 1.58 -10.53
CA THR A 83 5.46 2.97 -10.43
C THR A 83 5.02 3.85 -11.61
N ALA A 84 4.43 3.27 -12.65
CA ALA A 84 4.01 4.00 -13.85
C ALA A 84 2.61 4.61 -13.71
N GLN A 85 1.79 4.12 -12.78
CA GLN A 85 0.44 4.62 -12.54
C GLN A 85 0.49 5.82 -11.59
N PRO A 86 0.01 7.01 -12.01
CA PRO A 86 -0.10 8.16 -11.13
C PRO A 86 -1.05 7.90 -9.97
N SER A 87 -0.79 8.57 -8.85
CA SER A 87 -1.70 8.59 -7.70
C SER A 87 -3.02 9.28 -8.07
N TYR A 88 -4.08 9.00 -7.30
CA TYR A 88 -5.38 9.64 -7.54
C TYR A 88 -5.28 11.17 -7.45
N GLN A 89 -4.49 11.68 -6.50
CA GLN A 89 -4.26 13.11 -6.31
C GLN A 89 -3.67 13.78 -7.56
N GLU A 90 -2.72 13.13 -8.22
CA GLU A 90 -2.09 13.64 -9.45
C GLU A 90 -3.04 13.63 -10.66
N LEU A 91 -4.06 12.77 -10.64
CA LEU A 91 -5.07 12.71 -11.71
C LEU A 91 -6.17 13.77 -11.54
N VAL A 92 -6.38 14.32 -10.34
CA VAL A 92 -7.44 15.30 -10.06
C VAL A 92 -7.00 16.69 -10.54
N LYS A 93 -7.74 17.23 -11.51
CA LYS A 93 -7.52 18.60 -12.01
C LYS A 93 -7.78 19.61 -10.89
N GLY A 94 -6.81 20.51 -10.67
CA GLY A 94 -6.92 21.56 -9.65
C GLY A 94 -6.68 21.06 -8.22
N TYR A 95 -6.15 19.85 -8.04
CA TYR A 95 -5.73 19.41 -6.71
C TYR A 95 -4.60 20.31 -6.19
N SER A 96 -4.84 20.93 -5.04
CA SER A 96 -3.87 21.82 -4.40
C SER A 96 -2.67 21.02 -3.89
N GLU A 97 -1.45 21.51 -4.13
CA GLU A 97 -0.25 20.99 -3.48
C GLU A 97 -0.21 21.31 -1.98
N LYS A 98 -0.92 22.36 -1.56
CA LYS A 98 -1.03 22.75 -0.15
C LYS A 98 -2.18 21.99 0.52
N PRO A 99 -1.98 21.46 1.74
CA PRO A 99 -3.04 20.82 2.48
C PRO A 99 -4.15 21.82 2.83
N LEU A 100 -5.38 21.31 2.96
CA LEU A 100 -6.57 22.13 3.24
C LEU A 100 -6.42 22.96 4.53
N VAL A 101 -5.70 22.45 5.53
CA VAL A 101 -5.42 23.16 6.79
C VAL A 101 -4.61 24.46 6.60
N GLN A 102 -3.92 24.62 5.47
CA GLN A 102 -3.17 25.82 5.10
C GLN A 102 -3.91 26.69 4.08
N SER A 103 -5.10 26.27 3.64
CA SER A 103 -5.90 27.04 2.68
C SER A 103 -6.66 28.14 3.40
N ASP A 104 -6.74 29.33 2.80
CA ASP A 104 -7.69 30.34 3.24
C ASP A 104 -9.10 29.87 2.86
N LEU A 105 -9.96 29.72 3.86
CA LEU A 105 -11.34 29.26 3.69
C LEU A 105 -12.34 30.42 3.60
N ASN A 106 -11.87 31.66 3.71
CA ASN A 106 -12.73 32.82 3.54
C ASN A 106 -13.13 32.97 2.07
N MET A 107 -14.41 33.20 1.84
CA MET A 107 -14.95 33.49 0.51
C MET A 107 -15.15 34.99 0.37
N ASP A 108 -14.66 35.56 -0.74
CA ASP A 108 -14.94 36.94 -1.07
C ASP A 108 -16.45 37.15 -1.33
N GLN A 109 -17.02 38.21 -0.74
CA GLN A 109 -18.47 38.47 -0.84
C GLN A 109 -18.94 38.62 -2.29
N LYS A 110 -18.13 39.25 -3.15
CA LYS A 110 -18.49 39.41 -4.57
C LYS A 110 -18.56 38.06 -5.27
N MET A 111 -17.60 37.18 -5.00
CA MET A 111 -17.59 35.82 -5.55
C MET A 111 -18.79 34.99 -5.06
N PHE A 112 -19.17 35.14 -3.79
CA PHE A 112 -20.37 34.50 -3.26
C PHE A 112 -21.64 34.97 -3.98
N ASP A 113 -21.80 36.28 -4.13
CA ASP A 113 -22.98 36.87 -4.80
C ASP A 113 -23.08 36.42 -6.27
N GLU A 114 -21.95 36.34 -6.98
CA GLU A 114 -21.87 35.80 -8.35
C GLU A 114 -22.33 34.34 -8.44
N LEU A 115 -21.93 33.48 -7.50
CA LEU A 115 -22.34 32.07 -7.47
C LEU A 115 -23.83 31.90 -7.17
N VAL A 116 -24.39 32.70 -6.25
CA VAL A 116 -25.82 32.63 -5.90
C VAL A 116 -26.70 33.04 -7.08
N ALA A 117 -26.25 34.00 -7.89
CA ALA A 117 -26.98 34.45 -9.08
C ALA A 117 -27.18 33.35 -10.14
N GLU A 118 -26.33 32.31 -10.17
CA GLU A 118 -26.51 31.18 -11.10
C GLU A 118 -27.69 30.26 -10.76
N PHE A 119 -28.26 30.37 -9.55
CA PHE A 119 -29.36 29.54 -9.06
C PHE A 119 -30.70 30.27 -8.95
N MET A 120 -30.76 31.57 -9.30
CA MET A 120 -31.98 32.38 -9.36
C MET A 120 -32.44 32.57 -10.81
#